data_AF-A0AA96DNX1-F1
#
_entry.id   AF-A0AA96DNX1-F1
#
_cell.length_a   1.000
_cell.length_b   1.000
_cell.length_c   1.000
_cell.angle_alpha   90.00
_cell.angle_beta   90.00
_cell.angle_gamma   90.00
#
_symmetry.space_group_name_H-M   'P 1'
#
loop_
_entity.id
_entity.type
_entity.pdbx_description
1 polymer ?
#
loop_
_entity_poly.entity_id
_entity_poly.type
_entity_poly.pdbx_seq_one_letter_code
_entity_poly.pdbx_strand_id
1 'polypeptide(L)'
;MKEEDYKVVKHNSLVNIKGKYQYSVNQLKLICHLIANIKPTDTNLEMKQIAIKDLGFIGEENYHYTYFKEEFVRLLEMPFQIPGTKKWVNWFSCLEYDTGVLNYSFDERLKPFLLNLKENFTSYYLSNVMNLKSNYAILTFELLAQARNQGYRNITIKEYRELLKIPDSYLNADILRLLKKVQKEIRNRTNLQFDFAFKKMGKAFHSINFVVKNNKKVAGVTYEFIENK
;
A
#
# COMPACT_ATOMS: atom_id res chain seq x y z
N MET A 1 -21.40 0.79 14.20
CA MET A 1 -20.46 1.94 14.06
C MET A 1 -20.56 2.44 12.64
N LYS A 2 -20.82 3.73 12.42
CA LYS A 2 -20.66 4.33 11.09
C LYS A 2 -19.18 4.24 10.76
N GLU A 3 -18.80 3.51 9.71
CA GLU A 3 -17.42 3.51 9.20
C GLU A 3 -17.05 4.95 8.87
N GLU A 4 -16.26 5.60 9.73
CA GLU A 4 -15.54 6.78 9.30
C GLU A 4 -14.67 6.36 8.13
N ASP A 5 -14.82 7.09 7.02
CA ASP A 5 -14.26 6.74 5.72
C ASP A 5 -12.75 7.11 5.74
N TYR A 6 -11.95 6.40 6.55
CA TYR A 6 -10.53 6.67 6.74
C TYR A 6 -9.81 6.62 5.39
N LYS A 7 -9.17 7.73 5.03
CA LYS A 7 -8.40 7.86 3.79
C LYS A 7 -6.92 7.83 4.09
N VAL A 8 -6.21 6.98 3.37
CA VAL A 8 -4.75 7.06 3.31
C VAL A 8 -4.40 8.15 2.32
N VAL A 9 -3.62 9.15 2.75
CA VAL A 9 -3.13 10.23 1.88
C VAL A 9 -1.63 10.36 2.06
N LYS A 10 -0.88 10.23 0.96
CA LYS A 10 0.59 10.38 0.97
C LYS A 10 1.10 10.79 -0.40
N HIS A 11 2.22 11.51 -0.41
CA HIS A 11 2.87 11.93 -1.64
C HIS A 11 3.33 10.71 -2.47
N ASN A 12 3.29 10.83 -3.79
CA ASN A 12 3.58 9.72 -4.72
C ASN A 12 5.02 9.17 -4.59
N SER A 13 5.97 10.00 -4.16
CA SER A 13 7.33 9.54 -3.84
C SER A 13 7.34 8.51 -2.71
N LEU A 14 6.51 8.69 -1.67
CA LEU A 14 6.39 7.76 -0.55
C LEU A 14 5.65 6.48 -0.94
N VAL A 15 4.68 6.57 -1.84
CA VAL A 15 4.04 5.38 -2.43
C VAL A 15 5.09 4.52 -3.15
N ASN A 16 5.91 5.14 -3.98
CA ASN A 16 6.88 4.44 -4.83
C ASN A 16 8.06 3.85 -4.04
N ILE A 17 8.60 4.58 -3.05
CA ILE A 17 9.73 4.10 -2.25
C ILE A 17 9.34 2.91 -1.39
N LYS A 18 8.09 2.87 -0.86
CA LYS A 18 7.60 1.79 -0.01
C LYS A 18 7.75 0.41 -0.66
N GLY A 19 7.41 0.29 -1.94
CA GLY A 19 7.45 -1.00 -2.62
C GLY A 19 8.86 -1.49 -3.01
N LYS A 20 9.90 -0.68 -2.78
CA LYS A 20 11.30 -1.06 -3.02
C LYS A 20 11.92 -1.88 -1.88
N TYR A 21 11.21 -2.02 -0.76
CA TYR A 21 11.63 -2.74 0.44
C TYR A 21 10.77 -4.00 0.66
N GLN A 22 11.32 -5.00 1.34
CA GLN A 22 10.67 -6.28 1.58
C GLN A 22 9.82 -6.24 2.86
N TYR A 23 8.77 -5.42 2.85
CA TYR A 23 7.80 -5.40 3.95
C TYR A 23 6.93 -6.66 3.96
N SER A 24 6.49 -7.08 5.15
CA SER A 24 5.39 -8.03 5.30
C SER A 24 4.06 -7.38 4.88
N VAL A 25 3.02 -8.20 4.68
CA VAL A 25 1.66 -7.70 4.40
C VAL A 25 1.16 -6.82 5.55
N ASN A 26 1.42 -7.24 6.79
CA ASN A 26 0.99 -6.53 7.98
C ASN A 26 1.78 -5.23 8.18
N GLN A 27 3.07 -5.17 7.84
CA GLN A 27 3.83 -3.92 7.82
C GLN A 27 3.30 -2.92 6.78
N LEU A 28 2.97 -3.38 5.56
CA LEU A 28 2.37 -2.51 4.54
C LEU A 28 1.01 -1.96 5.01
N LYS A 29 0.20 -2.80 5.67
CA LYS A 29 -1.08 -2.41 6.26
C LYS A 29 -0.90 -1.44 7.41
N LEU A 30 0.02 -1.70 8.33
CA LEU A 30 0.37 -0.82 9.45
C LEU A 30 0.70 0.59 8.94
N ILE A 31 1.62 0.71 7.98
CA ILE A 31 1.99 2.00 7.40
C ILE A 31 0.77 2.72 6.85
N CYS A 32 -0.10 2.03 6.09
CA CYS A 32 -1.30 2.65 5.54
C CYS A 32 -2.31 3.05 6.62
N HIS A 33 -2.51 2.19 7.62
CA HIS A 33 -3.43 2.41 8.72
C HIS A 33 -3.03 3.63 9.55
N LEU A 34 -1.76 3.71 9.93
CA LEU A 34 -1.26 4.83 10.73
C LEU A 34 -1.29 6.15 9.93
N ILE A 35 -1.03 6.10 8.61
CA ILE A 35 -1.15 7.28 7.75
C ILE A 35 -2.62 7.75 7.67
N ALA A 36 -3.58 6.82 7.66
CA ALA A 36 -5.00 7.17 7.62
C ALA A 36 -5.51 7.90 8.88
N ASN A 37 -4.74 7.84 9.97
CA ASN A 37 -5.02 8.55 11.21
C ASN A 37 -4.46 9.98 11.22
N ILE A 38 -3.77 10.42 10.16
CA ILE A 38 -3.36 11.81 9.96
C ILE A 38 -4.58 12.61 9.50
N LYS A 39 -5.02 13.56 10.32
CA LYS A 39 -6.18 14.41 10.03
C LYS A 39 -5.77 15.56 9.11
N PRO A 40 -6.67 16.05 8.25
CA PRO A 40 -6.40 17.23 7.43
C PRO A 40 -6.06 18.50 8.23
N THR A 41 -6.46 18.55 9.51
CA THR A 41 -6.20 19.66 10.44
C THR A 41 -4.85 19.56 11.14
N ASP A 42 -4.14 18.43 11.01
CA ASP A 42 -2.87 18.24 11.69
C ASP A 42 -1.82 19.18 11.09
N THR A 43 -1.18 19.97 11.95
CA THR A 43 -0.05 20.86 11.57
C THR A 43 1.30 20.20 11.83
N ASN A 44 1.30 19.11 12.62
CA ASN A 44 2.49 18.38 13.04
C ASN A 44 2.23 16.86 13.09
N LEU A 45 3.31 16.06 13.09
CA LEU A 45 3.27 14.60 13.25
C LEU A 45 3.48 14.23 14.71
N GLU A 46 2.54 14.64 15.55
CA GLU A 46 2.56 14.33 16.98
C GLU A 46 2.40 12.84 17.25
N MET A 47 2.82 12.42 18.44
CA MET A 47 2.61 11.06 18.91
C MET A 47 1.11 10.77 18.97
N LYS A 48 0.72 9.62 18.42
CA LYS A 48 -0.66 9.14 18.40
C LYS A 48 -0.71 7.73 18.97
N GLN A 49 -1.91 7.35 19.39
CA GLN A 49 -2.19 6.03 19.93
C GLN A 49 -3.27 5.33 19.10
N ILE A 50 -3.16 4.01 18.99
CA ILE A 50 -4.20 3.16 18.41
C ILE A 50 -4.24 1.81 19.12
N ALA A 51 -5.43 1.26 19.32
CA ALA A 51 -5.53 -0.11 19.82
C ALA A 51 -5.13 -1.09 18.73
N ILE A 52 -4.30 -2.07 19.07
CA ILE A 52 -3.82 -3.09 18.11
C ILE A 52 -4.98 -3.83 17.44
N LYS A 53 -6.06 -4.12 18.19
CA LYS A 53 -7.27 -4.76 17.67
C LYS A 53 -7.94 -3.99 16.52
N ASP A 54 -7.70 -2.69 16.42
CA ASP A 54 -8.29 -1.85 15.37
C ASP A 54 -7.43 -1.87 14.10
N LEU A 55 -6.21 -2.43 14.14
CA LEU A 55 -5.31 -2.46 12.99
C LEU A 55 -5.73 -3.43 11.89
N GLY A 56 -6.62 -4.40 12.15
CA GLY A 56 -7.18 -5.29 11.12
C GLY A 56 -6.13 -6.16 10.41
N PHE A 57 -5.12 -6.64 11.14
CA PHE A 57 -4.03 -7.42 10.55
C PHE A 57 -4.49 -8.85 10.18
N ILE A 58 -3.75 -9.53 9.29
CA ILE A 58 -4.11 -10.88 8.86
C ILE A 58 -3.61 -11.92 9.87
N GLY A 59 -4.52 -12.75 10.40
CA GLY A 59 -4.19 -13.82 11.35
C GLY A 59 -4.23 -13.37 12.81
N GLU A 60 -5.21 -12.52 13.14
CA GLU A 60 -5.41 -11.91 14.46
C GLU A 60 -5.46 -12.89 15.63
N GLU A 61 -5.88 -14.13 15.38
CA GLU A 61 -5.92 -15.19 16.39
C GLU A 61 -4.57 -15.53 17.05
N ASN A 62 -3.42 -15.12 16.49
CA ASN A 62 -2.07 -15.49 16.99
C ASN A 62 -1.23 -14.31 17.52
N TYR A 63 -1.85 -13.16 17.77
CA TYR A 63 -1.13 -11.94 18.13
C TYR A 63 -0.78 -11.85 19.62
N HIS A 64 0.39 -12.38 19.95
CA HIS A 64 1.07 -12.10 21.21
C HIS A 64 2.14 -11.02 21.03
N TYR A 65 2.53 -10.37 22.12
CA TYR A 65 3.50 -9.27 22.14
C TYR A 65 4.75 -9.53 21.28
N THR A 66 5.29 -10.75 21.33
CA THR A 66 6.48 -11.16 20.57
C THR A 66 6.33 -10.96 19.06
N TYR A 67 5.16 -11.27 18.49
CA TYR A 67 4.90 -11.11 17.06
C TYR A 67 5.00 -9.63 16.64
N PHE A 68 4.35 -8.74 17.37
CA PHE A 68 4.40 -7.30 17.08
C PHE A 68 5.80 -6.73 17.26
N LYS A 69 6.49 -7.14 18.32
CA LYS A 69 7.87 -6.76 18.56
C LYS A 69 8.74 -7.08 17.34
N GLU A 70 8.65 -8.28 16.79
CA GLU A 70 9.41 -8.66 15.60
C GLU A 70 9.01 -7.85 14.35
N GLU A 71 7.71 -7.65 14.10
CA GLU A 71 7.24 -6.85 12.98
C GLU A 71 7.73 -5.40 13.07
N PHE A 72 7.75 -4.81 14.27
CA PHE A 72 8.23 -3.43 14.49
C PHE A 72 9.74 -3.32 14.34
N VAL A 73 10.51 -4.26 14.93
CA VAL A 73 11.97 -4.29 14.77
C VAL A 73 12.34 -4.40 13.29
N ARG A 74 11.78 -5.38 12.57
CA ARG A 74 12.03 -5.53 11.12
C ARG A 74 11.67 -4.27 10.34
N LEU A 75 10.57 -3.59 10.70
CA LEU A 75 10.17 -2.35 10.04
C LEU A 75 11.20 -1.23 10.27
N LEU A 76 11.68 -1.08 11.51
CA LEU A 76 12.66 -0.05 11.90
C LEU A 76 14.08 -0.33 11.38
N GLU A 77 14.39 -1.59 11.05
CA GLU A 77 15.63 -2.00 10.37
C GLU A 77 15.66 -1.68 8.87
N MET A 78 14.57 -1.13 8.31
CA MET A 78 14.47 -0.79 6.88
C MET A 78 14.38 0.74 6.64
N PRO A 79 15.44 1.51 6.96
CA PRO A 79 15.47 2.92 6.63
C PRO A 79 15.52 3.12 5.11
N PHE A 80 14.96 4.23 4.66
CA PHE A 80 14.95 4.63 3.27
C PHE A 80 15.42 6.06 3.09
N GLN A 81 16.01 6.33 1.92
CA GLN A 81 16.34 7.69 1.53
C GLN A 81 15.07 8.36 0.98
N ILE A 82 14.74 9.53 1.51
CA ILE A 82 13.62 10.32 0.97
C ILE A 82 13.98 10.72 -0.48
N PRO A 83 13.16 10.34 -1.49
CA PRO A 83 13.47 10.60 -2.88
C PRO A 83 13.76 12.08 -3.17
N GLY A 84 14.84 12.35 -3.92
CA GLY A 84 15.27 13.71 -4.23
C GLY A 84 16.06 14.40 -3.11
N THR A 85 16.38 13.70 -2.02
CA THR A 85 17.16 14.24 -0.90
C THR A 85 18.30 13.31 -0.53
N LYS A 86 19.24 13.79 0.31
CA LYS A 86 20.28 12.96 0.92
C LYS A 86 19.90 12.45 2.33
N LYS A 87 18.64 12.62 2.76
CA LYS A 87 18.18 12.27 4.11
C LYS A 87 17.71 10.83 4.16
N TRP A 88 18.28 10.06 5.09
CA TRP A 88 17.83 8.71 5.45
C TRP A 88 16.92 8.77 6.65
N VAL A 89 15.78 8.08 6.56
CA VAL A 89 14.72 8.10 7.57
C VAL A 89 14.07 6.72 7.67
N ASN A 90 13.36 6.49 8.76
CA ASN A 90 12.35 5.44 8.83
C ASN A 90 10.95 6.03 8.63
N TRP A 91 9.93 5.18 8.48
CA TRP A 91 8.54 5.64 8.53
C TRP A 91 8.21 6.26 9.90
N PHE A 92 8.68 5.61 10.95
CA PHE A 92 8.39 5.98 12.33
C PHE A 92 9.67 6.34 13.08
N SER A 93 9.59 7.37 13.92
CA SER A 93 10.61 7.72 14.90
C SER A 93 10.41 6.96 16.22
N CYS A 94 9.19 6.53 16.51
CA CYS A 94 8.84 5.72 17.67
C CYS A 94 7.71 4.74 17.33
N LEU A 95 7.85 3.49 17.78
CA LEU A 95 6.80 2.47 17.86
C LEU A 95 6.91 1.83 19.25
N GLU A 96 6.02 2.23 20.14
CA GLU A 96 5.94 1.73 21.51
C GLU A 96 4.64 0.93 21.66
N TYR A 97 4.76 -0.30 22.15
CA TYR A 97 3.61 -1.13 22.45
C TYR A 97 3.51 -1.36 23.95
N ASP A 98 2.36 -1.03 24.50
CA ASP A 98 2.01 -1.31 25.88
C ASP A 98 0.57 -1.81 25.95
N THR A 99 0.36 -2.95 26.62
CA THR A 99 -0.97 -3.47 26.99
C THR A 99 -2.06 -3.40 25.90
N GLY A 100 -1.71 -3.73 24.64
CA GLY A 100 -2.66 -3.77 23.52
C GLY A 100 -2.83 -2.44 22.78
N VAL A 101 -2.10 -1.40 23.19
CA VAL A 101 -2.06 -0.07 22.58
C VAL A 101 -0.69 0.14 21.92
N LEU A 102 -0.72 0.69 20.71
CA LEU A 102 0.46 1.15 20.00
C LEU A 102 0.52 2.68 20.06
N ASN A 103 1.52 3.21 20.74
CA ASN A 103 1.94 4.59 20.67
C ASN A 103 2.96 4.74 19.54
N TYR A 104 2.76 5.69 18.63
CA TYR A 104 3.62 5.86 17.47
C TYR A 104 3.82 7.32 17.11
N SER A 105 5.00 7.60 16.55
CA SER A 105 5.32 8.89 15.94
C SER A 105 5.93 8.63 14.57
N PHE A 106 5.45 9.34 13.55
CA PHE A 106 6.13 9.36 12.26
C PHE A 106 7.47 10.10 12.36
N ASP A 107 8.39 9.81 11.46
CA ASP A 107 9.60 10.62 11.32
C ASP A 107 9.23 12.04 10.87
N GLU A 108 9.66 13.06 11.61
CA GLU A 108 9.31 14.45 11.34
C GLU A 108 9.71 14.94 9.94
N ARG A 109 10.75 14.35 9.35
CA ARG A 109 11.21 14.69 8.01
C ARG A 109 10.21 14.25 6.93
N LEU A 110 9.22 13.43 7.29
CA LEU A 110 8.11 13.02 6.42
C LEU A 110 6.94 14.02 6.40
N LYS A 111 6.93 15.06 7.25
CA LYS A 111 5.88 16.11 7.26
C LYS A 111 5.51 16.61 5.85
N PRO A 112 6.46 17.00 4.98
CA PRO A 112 6.13 17.52 3.64
C PRO A 112 5.48 16.49 2.71
N PHE A 113 5.50 15.22 3.07
CA PHE A 113 5.03 14.10 2.25
C PHE A 113 3.77 13.43 2.81
N LEU A 114 3.33 13.84 4.00
CA LEU A 114 2.17 13.30 4.71
C LEU A 114 1.15 14.38 5.12
N LEU A 115 1.58 15.63 5.31
CA LEU A 115 0.73 16.76 5.71
C LEU A 115 0.53 17.76 4.57
N ASN A 116 -0.66 18.39 4.55
CA ASN A 116 -0.99 19.53 3.67
C ASN A 116 -0.62 19.32 2.19
N LEU A 117 -0.80 18.09 1.70
CA LEU A 117 -0.48 17.72 0.33
C LEU A 117 -1.47 18.37 -0.64
N LYS A 118 -0.96 19.28 -1.48
CA LYS A 118 -1.77 19.97 -2.50
C LYS A 118 -1.75 19.27 -3.84
N GLU A 119 -0.62 18.67 -4.20
CA GLU A 119 -0.37 18.06 -5.51
C GLU A 119 0.48 16.80 -5.37
N ASN A 120 0.54 16.00 -6.45
CA ASN A 120 1.36 14.80 -6.56
C ASN A 120 1.22 13.81 -5.40
N PHE A 121 -0.01 13.64 -4.92
CA PHE A 121 -0.35 12.69 -3.88
C PHE A 121 -1.34 11.64 -4.37
N THR A 122 -1.39 10.54 -3.63
CA THR A 122 -2.37 9.49 -3.81
C THR A 122 -3.31 9.48 -2.62
N SER A 123 -4.61 9.33 -2.88
CA SER A 123 -5.64 9.15 -1.87
C SER A 123 -6.55 7.97 -2.18
N TYR A 124 -6.81 7.13 -1.19
CA TYR A 124 -7.74 6.01 -1.27
C TYR A 124 -8.28 5.63 0.11
N TYR A 125 -9.42 4.94 0.14
CA TYR A 125 -9.97 4.39 1.39
C TYR A 125 -9.10 3.29 1.94
N LEU A 126 -8.81 3.36 3.24
CA LEU A 126 -7.98 2.40 3.97
C LEU A 126 -8.48 0.96 3.77
N SER A 127 -9.80 0.76 3.79
CA SER A 127 -10.46 -0.53 3.57
C SER A 127 -9.98 -1.27 2.31
N ASN A 128 -9.62 -0.56 1.24
CA ASN A 128 -9.09 -1.19 0.03
C ASN A 128 -7.78 -1.95 0.29
N VAL A 129 -6.87 -1.38 1.09
CA VAL A 129 -5.60 -2.04 1.42
C VAL A 129 -5.80 -3.09 2.50
N MET A 130 -6.67 -2.82 3.48
CA MET A 130 -6.95 -3.75 4.56
C MET A 130 -7.57 -5.07 4.08
N ASN A 131 -8.35 -5.03 3.01
CA ASN A 131 -8.99 -6.23 2.44
C ASN A 131 -8.05 -7.11 1.61
N LEU A 132 -6.89 -6.58 1.16
CA LEU A 132 -5.91 -7.30 0.37
C LEU A 132 -5.05 -8.23 1.23
N LYS A 133 -4.60 -9.34 0.65
CA LYS A 133 -3.85 -10.42 1.28
C LYS A 133 -2.43 -10.57 0.73
N SER A 134 -2.11 -9.98 -0.42
CA SER A 134 -0.79 -10.05 -1.03
C SER A 134 -0.07 -8.70 -1.05
N ASN A 135 1.24 -8.69 -0.77
CA ASN A 135 2.11 -7.53 -0.98
C ASN A 135 2.00 -6.99 -2.40
N TYR A 136 2.04 -7.88 -3.40
CA TYR A 136 1.94 -7.48 -4.80
C TYR A 136 0.59 -6.83 -5.11
N ALA A 137 -0.50 -7.29 -4.48
CA ALA A 137 -1.80 -6.67 -4.65
C ALA A 137 -1.86 -5.29 -4.01
N ILE A 138 -1.33 -5.12 -2.79
CA ILE A 138 -1.28 -3.82 -2.10
C ILE A 138 -0.46 -2.80 -2.91
N LEU A 139 0.75 -3.17 -3.30
CA LEU A 139 1.67 -2.29 -4.03
C LEU A 139 1.14 -1.95 -5.43
N THR A 140 0.54 -2.92 -6.14
CA THR A 140 -0.10 -2.65 -7.44
C THR A 140 -1.33 -1.77 -7.29
N PHE A 141 -2.16 -2.00 -6.27
CA PHE A 141 -3.32 -1.16 -6.00
C PHE A 141 -2.91 0.30 -5.80
N GLU A 142 -1.92 0.56 -4.96
CA GLU A 142 -1.43 1.93 -4.73
C GLU A 142 -0.80 2.56 -5.99
N LEU A 143 -0.04 1.77 -6.76
CA LEU A 143 0.54 2.19 -8.03
C LEU A 143 -0.52 2.62 -9.04
N LEU A 144 -1.65 1.89 -9.10
CA LEU A 144 -2.77 2.21 -9.99
C LEU A 144 -3.67 3.30 -9.42
N ALA A 145 -3.76 3.44 -8.09
CA ALA A 145 -4.46 4.54 -7.45
C ALA A 145 -3.84 5.90 -7.80
N GLN A 146 -2.51 5.98 -7.98
CA GLN A 146 -1.83 7.17 -8.51
C GLN A 146 -2.38 7.61 -9.88
N ALA A 147 -2.76 6.64 -10.71
CA ALA A 147 -3.22 6.85 -12.07
C ALA A 147 -4.75 6.89 -12.18
N ARG A 148 -5.47 6.92 -11.04
CA ARG A 148 -6.94 6.82 -11.02
C ARG A 148 -7.62 7.92 -11.83
N ASN A 149 -7.10 9.15 -11.79
CA ASN A 149 -7.66 10.27 -12.56
C ASN A 149 -7.32 10.18 -14.05
N GLN A 150 -6.10 9.70 -14.37
CA GLN A 150 -5.65 9.52 -15.74
C GLN A 150 -6.38 8.35 -16.44
N GLY A 151 -6.80 7.34 -15.68
CA GLY A 151 -7.48 6.14 -16.19
C GLY A 151 -6.55 5.13 -16.85
N TYR A 152 -5.24 5.41 -16.97
CA TYR A 152 -4.27 4.48 -17.51
C TYR A 152 -2.88 4.71 -16.92
N ARG A 153 -2.02 3.68 -16.97
CA ARG A 153 -0.61 3.76 -16.61
C ARG A 153 0.23 2.89 -17.52
N ASN A 154 1.22 3.48 -18.19
CA ASN A 154 2.29 2.72 -18.84
C ASN A 154 3.47 2.63 -17.89
N ILE A 155 4.05 1.44 -17.74
CA ILE A 155 5.24 1.22 -16.92
C ILE A 155 6.13 0.16 -17.57
N THR A 156 7.45 0.34 -17.53
CA THR A 156 8.37 -0.70 -18.01
C THR A 156 8.34 -1.91 -17.07
N ILE A 157 8.64 -3.10 -17.59
CA ILE A 157 8.76 -4.30 -16.74
C ILE A 157 9.84 -4.11 -15.68
N LYS A 158 10.95 -3.45 -16.06
CA LYS A 158 12.05 -3.12 -15.14
C LYS A 158 11.54 -2.28 -13.96
N GLU A 159 10.88 -1.16 -14.25
CA GLU A 159 10.35 -0.27 -13.22
C GLU A 159 9.27 -0.94 -12.36
N TYR A 160 8.39 -1.74 -12.96
CA TYR A 160 7.38 -2.50 -12.20
C TYR A 160 8.02 -3.50 -11.23
N ARG A 161 9.08 -4.20 -11.65
CA ARG A 161 9.84 -5.10 -10.78
C ARG A 161 10.51 -4.35 -9.64
N GLU A 162 11.13 -3.21 -9.93
CA GLU A 162 11.78 -2.36 -8.92
C GLU A 162 10.78 -1.85 -7.88
N LEU A 163 9.62 -1.34 -8.31
CA LEU A 163 8.58 -0.79 -7.44
C LEU A 163 7.86 -1.85 -6.60
N LEU A 164 7.92 -3.13 -6.96
CA LEU A 164 7.28 -4.22 -6.23
C LEU A 164 8.28 -5.19 -5.60
N LYS A 165 9.59 -4.92 -5.74
CA LYS A 165 10.69 -5.81 -5.34
C LYS A 165 10.54 -7.23 -5.88
N ILE A 166 10.07 -7.37 -7.12
CA ILE A 166 9.89 -8.68 -7.76
C ILE A 166 11.28 -9.28 -8.07
N PRO A 167 11.58 -10.52 -7.62
CA PRO A 167 12.89 -11.15 -7.84
C PRO A 167 13.22 -11.31 -9.31
N ASP A 168 14.48 -11.12 -9.72
CA ASP A 168 14.93 -11.26 -11.12
C ASP A 168 14.72 -12.66 -11.72
N SER A 169 14.56 -13.68 -10.87
CA SER A 169 14.22 -15.04 -11.28
C SER A 169 12.83 -15.19 -11.94
N TYR A 170 11.92 -14.23 -11.75
CA TYR A 170 10.59 -14.29 -12.37
C TYR A 170 10.68 -14.11 -13.89
N LEU A 171 10.25 -15.12 -14.64
CA LEU A 171 10.17 -15.07 -16.10
C LEU A 171 8.88 -14.37 -16.56
N ASN A 172 8.75 -14.12 -17.86
CA ASN A 172 7.55 -13.50 -18.45
C ASN A 172 6.25 -14.22 -18.03
N ALA A 173 6.27 -15.56 -17.99
CA ALA A 173 5.12 -16.36 -17.56
C ALA A 173 4.77 -16.14 -16.07
N ASP A 174 5.78 -15.97 -15.22
CA ASP A 174 5.57 -15.68 -13.79
C ASP A 174 4.97 -14.31 -13.58
N ILE A 175 5.46 -13.29 -14.30
CA ILE A 175 4.93 -11.93 -14.25
C ILE A 175 3.46 -11.90 -14.72
N LEU A 176 3.13 -12.59 -15.82
CA LEU A 176 1.76 -12.71 -16.30
C LEU A 176 0.86 -13.39 -15.26
N ARG A 177 1.32 -14.49 -14.65
CA ARG A 177 0.57 -15.22 -13.62
C ARG A 177 0.38 -14.38 -12.36
N LEU A 178 1.40 -13.64 -11.93
CA LEU A 178 1.35 -12.70 -10.82
C LEU A 178 0.31 -11.61 -11.09
N LEU A 179 0.35 -10.95 -12.26
CA LEU A 179 -0.59 -9.90 -12.61
C LEU A 179 -2.04 -10.41 -12.69
N LYS A 180 -2.27 -11.61 -13.22
CA LYS A 180 -3.61 -12.23 -13.21
C LYS A 180 -4.13 -12.46 -11.79
N LYS A 181 -3.28 -12.95 -10.88
CA LYS A 181 -3.64 -13.12 -9.46
C LYS A 181 -3.96 -11.79 -8.80
N VAL A 182 -3.10 -10.80 -8.99
CA VAL A 182 -3.26 -9.43 -8.47
C VAL A 182 -4.54 -8.78 -9.00
N GLN A 183 -4.80 -8.90 -10.31
CA GLN A 183 -6.01 -8.38 -10.95
C GLN A 183 -7.28 -8.97 -10.33
N LYS A 184 -7.32 -10.30 -10.18
CA LYS A 184 -8.45 -10.99 -9.54
C LYS A 184 -8.64 -10.54 -8.10
N GLU A 185 -7.56 -10.44 -7.34
CA GLU A 185 -7.60 -10.04 -5.93
C GLU A 185 -8.11 -8.60 -5.76
N ILE A 186 -7.54 -7.65 -6.51
CA ILE A 186 -7.93 -6.23 -6.49
C ILE A 186 -9.41 -6.08 -6.90
N ARG A 187 -9.85 -6.77 -7.96
CA ARG A 187 -11.25 -6.76 -8.41
C ARG A 187 -12.22 -7.24 -7.33
N ASN A 188 -11.85 -8.26 -6.57
CA ASN A 188 -12.74 -8.90 -5.61
C ASN A 188 -12.76 -8.22 -4.23
N ARG A 189 -11.79 -7.37 -3.93
CA ARG A 189 -11.53 -6.89 -2.56
C ARG A 189 -11.44 -5.38 -2.42
N THR A 190 -11.47 -4.65 -3.54
CA THR A 190 -11.31 -3.19 -3.56
C THR A 190 -12.32 -2.55 -4.50
N ASN A 191 -12.40 -1.22 -4.45
CA ASN A 191 -13.19 -0.43 -5.38
C ASN A 191 -12.47 -0.08 -6.70
N LEU A 192 -11.26 -0.62 -6.92
CA LEU A 192 -10.48 -0.44 -8.14
C LEU A 192 -10.58 -1.70 -9.00
N GLN A 193 -10.73 -1.52 -10.30
CA GLN A 193 -10.55 -2.59 -11.29
C GLN A 193 -9.57 -2.12 -12.35
N PHE A 194 -8.90 -3.05 -13.01
CA PHE A 194 -8.04 -2.71 -14.12
C PHE A 194 -7.94 -3.85 -15.12
N ASP A 195 -7.62 -3.51 -16.36
CA ASP A 195 -7.12 -4.42 -17.37
C ASP A 195 -5.64 -4.13 -17.63
N PHE A 196 -4.93 -5.11 -18.21
CA PHE A 196 -3.55 -4.91 -18.60
C PHE A 196 -3.21 -5.63 -19.91
N ALA A 197 -2.27 -5.05 -20.65
CA ALA A 197 -1.67 -5.65 -21.83
C ALA A 197 -0.15 -5.45 -21.79
N PHE A 198 0.60 -6.43 -22.29
CA PHE A 198 2.05 -6.29 -22.42
C PHE A 198 2.43 -5.77 -23.80
N LYS A 199 3.30 -4.77 -23.86
CA LYS A 199 4.04 -4.42 -25.07
C LYS A 199 5.31 -5.28 -25.11
N LYS A 200 5.49 -6.04 -26.18
CA LYS A 200 6.67 -6.89 -26.38
C LYS A 200 7.71 -6.19 -27.26
N MET A 201 8.97 -6.52 -27.05
CA MET A 201 10.07 -6.26 -27.99
C MET A 201 10.74 -7.61 -28.28
N GLY A 202 10.46 -8.17 -29.45
CA GLY A 202 10.75 -9.57 -29.74
C GLY A 202 10.02 -10.52 -28.78
N LYS A 203 10.76 -11.46 -28.16
CA LYS A 203 10.20 -12.43 -27.20
C LYS A 203 9.99 -11.85 -25.79
N ALA A 204 10.64 -10.73 -25.45
CA ALA A 204 10.63 -10.15 -24.11
C ALA A 204 9.43 -9.22 -23.89
N PHE A 205 8.86 -9.23 -22.69
CA PHE A 205 7.94 -8.17 -22.26
C PHE A 205 8.76 -6.91 -21.96
N HIS A 206 8.43 -5.81 -22.63
CA HIS A 206 9.12 -4.54 -22.44
C HIS A 206 8.37 -3.65 -21.44
N SER A 207 7.06 -3.50 -21.63
CA SER A 207 6.22 -2.67 -20.75
C SER A 207 4.82 -3.25 -20.53
N ILE A 208 4.16 -2.78 -19.48
CA ILE A 208 2.78 -3.07 -19.11
C ILE A 208 1.96 -1.81 -19.35
N ASN A 209 0.87 -1.95 -20.10
CA ASN A 209 -0.17 -0.95 -20.25
C ASN A 209 -1.32 -1.33 -19.32
N PHE A 210 -1.54 -0.56 -18.26
CA PHE A 210 -2.69 -0.68 -17.39
C PHE A 210 -3.80 0.27 -17.85
N VAL A 211 -5.03 -0.22 -17.84
CA VAL A 211 -6.25 0.59 -18.00
C VAL A 211 -7.03 0.48 -16.70
N VAL A 212 -7.13 1.58 -15.97
CA VAL A 212 -7.79 1.66 -14.65
C VAL A 212 -9.27 1.98 -14.87
N LYS A 213 -10.15 1.11 -14.37
CA LYS A 213 -11.60 1.27 -14.41
C LYS A 213 -12.09 1.70 -13.03
N ASN A 214 -12.80 2.83 -12.97
CA ASN A 214 -13.41 3.28 -11.72
C ASN A 214 -14.74 2.57 -11.50
N ASN A 215 -14.86 1.84 -10.39
CA ASN A 215 -16.15 1.37 -9.89
C ASN A 215 -16.75 2.47 -9.00
N LYS A 216 -17.83 3.13 -9.44
CA LYS A 216 -18.67 3.91 -8.52
C LYS A 216 -19.56 2.94 -7.73
N LYS A 217 -19.20 2.65 -6.47
CA LYS A 217 -20.06 2.59 -5.25
C LYS A 217 -19.39 1.80 -4.11
N VAL A 218 -19.43 2.32 -2.88
CA VAL A 218 -19.53 1.55 -1.63
C VAL A 218 -20.38 2.32 -0.62
N ALA A 219 -21.43 1.68 -0.10
CA ALA A 219 -21.87 1.75 1.29
C ALA A 219 -22.74 0.49 1.57
N GLY A 220 -22.31 -0.38 2.51
CA GLY A 220 -23.12 -1.47 3.07
C GLY A 220 -23.33 -2.76 2.24
N VAL A 221 -22.32 -3.28 1.52
CA VAL A 221 -22.49 -4.45 0.62
C VAL A 221 -21.69 -5.69 1.07
N THR A 222 -22.38 -6.83 1.24
CA THR A 222 -21.89 -8.21 1.11
C THR A 222 -21.92 -8.66 -0.36
N TYR A 223 -20.96 -9.50 -0.78
CA TYR A 223 -20.73 -9.85 -2.18
C TYR A 223 -21.05 -11.32 -2.48
N GLU A 224 -21.93 -11.59 -3.47
CA GLU A 224 -22.12 -12.92 -4.06
C GLU A 224 -21.54 -13.02 -5.48
N PHE A 225 -21.12 -14.24 -5.82
CA PHE A 225 -20.26 -14.59 -6.95
C PHE A 225 -21.02 -14.69 -8.27
N ILE A 226 -20.33 -14.48 -9.39
CA ILE A 226 -20.78 -14.97 -10.70
C ILE A 226 -19.81 -16.06 -11.17
N GLU A 227 -20.36 -17.26 -11.32
CA GLU A 227 -19.71 -18.45 -11.86
C GLU A 227 -19.11 -18.19 -13.25
N ASN A 228 -17.95 -18.79 -13.48
CA ASN A 228 -17.37 -18.85 -14.82
C ASN A 228 -18.21 -19.82 -15.66
N LYS A 229 -18.66 -19.37 -16.84
CA LYS A 229 -18.94 -20.29 -17.95
C LYS A 229 -17.64 -20.82 -18.55
#